data_AF-A0A0J7ZEM3-F1
#
_entry.id   AF-A0A0J7ZEM3-F1
#
_cell.length_a   1.000
_cell.length_b   1.000
_cell.length_c   1.000
_cell.angle_alpha   90.00
_cell.angle_beta   90.00
_cell.angle_gamma   90.00
#
_symmetry.space_group_name_H-M   'P 1'
#
loop_
_entity.id
_entity.type
_entity.pdbx_description
1 polymer ?
#
loop_
_entity_poly.entity_id
_entity_poly.type
_entity_poly.pdbx_seq_one_letter_code
_entity_poly.pdbx_strand_id
1 'polypeptide(L)'
;MRWLMSLGERTRPDAPTYAEDPAPDQARALALVDDFAHLFTVLKEWRQEYGEELTAWAVQVEADDIESLPAELIEQWKWEGAPVRIDIERGGYVRVSDYRDVPVRPGISARTTTGLPLWTTAP
;
A
#
# COMPACT_ATOMS: atom_id res chain seq x y z
N MET A 1 -3.52 17.83 -3.76
CA MET A 1 -3.44 16.39 -3.49
C MET A 1 -2.74 15.71 -4.64
N ARG A 2 -1.66 14.99 -4.37
CA ARG A 2 -0.86 14.22 -5.34
C ARG A 2 -0.78 12.76 -4.90
N TRP A 3 -0.29 11.89 -5.77
CA TRP A 3 -0.02 10.49 -5.46
C TRP A 3 1.47 10.26 -5.32
N LEU A 4 1.88 9.75 -4.17
CA LEU A 4 3.23 9.28 -3.90
C LEU A 4 3.23 7.77 -4.05
N MET A 5 4.25 7.23 -4.73
CA MET A 5 4.41 5.80 -4.97
C MET A 5 5.84 5.35 -4.68
N SER A 6 6.00 4.27 -3.91
CA SER A 6 7.27 3.61 -3.64
C SER A 6 7.35 2.25 -4.33
N LEU A 7 8.55 1.90 -4.81
CA LEU A 7 8.81 0.58 -5.38
C LEU A 7 9.14 -0.42 -4.26
N GLY A 8 8.34 -1.48 -4.15
CA GLY A 8 8.59 -2.60 -3.25
C GLY A 8 9.53 -3.64 -3.84
N GLU A 9 10.37 -4.23 -2.99
CA GLU A 9 11.29 -5.30 -3.37
C GLU A 9 10.71 -6.69 -3.04
N ARG A 10 10.84 -7.63 -3.98
CA ARG A 10 10.49 -9.04 -3.75
C ARG A 10 11.67 -9.77 -3.10
N THR A 11 11.77 -9.67 -1.79
CA THR A 11 12.92 -10.19 -1.01
C THR A 11 12.75 -11.64 -0.56
N ARG A 12 11.56 -12.23 -0.71
CA ARG A 12 11.25 -13.60 -0.25
C ARG A 12 11.16 -14.62 -1.40
N PRO A 13 12.16 -15.47 -1.60
CA PRO A 13 12.14 -16.48 -2.66
C PRO A 13 11.12 -17.61 -2.39
N ASP A 14 10.76 -17.84 -1.12
CA ASP A 14 9.74 -18.79 -0.68
C ASP A 14 8.30 -18.29 -0.88
N ALA A 15 8.12 -16.98 -1.02
CA ALA A 15 6.85 -16.32 -1.25
C ALA A 15 6.97 -15.36 -2.45
N PRO A 16 6.91 -15.85 -3.70
CA PRO A 16 7.23 -15.06 -4.89
C PRO A 16 6.30 -13.86 -5.16
N THR A 17 5.14 -13.81 -4.48
CA THR A 17 4.21 -12.66 -4.52
C THR A 17 4.42 -11.68 -3.37
N TYR A 18 5.22 -12.03 -2.36
CA TYR A 18 5.57 -11.10 -1.30
C TYR A 18 6.47 -10.00 -1.85
N ALA A 19 6.11 -8.77 -1.53
CA ALA A 19 6.93 -7.60 -1.76
C ALA A 19 6.85 -6.74 -0.50
N GLU A 20 7.97 -6.14 -0.13
CA GLU A 20 8.03 -5.18 0.97
C GLU A 20 7.26 -3.92 0.61
N ASP A 21 6.63 -3.28 1.60
CA ASP A 21 6.03 -1.94 1.52
C ASP A 21 7.01 -0.92 2.11
N PRO A 22 8.00 -0.45 1.34
CA PRO A 22 8.99 0.48 1.86
C PRO A 22 8.36 1.86 1.99
N ALA A 23 8.58 2.46 3.15
CA ALA A 23 8.37 3.89 3.32
C ALA A 23 9.29 4.68 2.37
N PRO A 24 8.96 5.96 2.07
CA PRO A 24 9.69 6.71 1.05
C PRO A 24 11.21 6.76 1.26
N ASP A 25 11.68 6.92 2.49
CA ASP A 25 13.11 6.99 2.82
C ASP A 25 13.87 5.65 2.66
N GLN A 26 13.15 4.54 2.47
CA GLN A 26 13.69 3.19 2.33
C GLN A 26 13.51 2.63 0.92
N ALA A 27 12.73 3.31 0.08
CA ALA A 27 12.37 2.81 -1.23
C ALA A 27 13.50 2.95 -2.24
N ARG A 28 13.70 1.92 -3.05
CA ARG A 28 14.69 1.93 -4.14
C ARG A 28 14.33 2.94 -5.24
N ALA A 29 13.04 3.17 -5.45
CA ALA A 29 12.52 4.15 -6.38
C ALA A 29 11.24 4.79 -5.83
N LEU A 30 11.06 6.07 -6.14
CA LEU A 30 9.91 6.85 -5.73
C LEU A 30 9.40 7.70 -6.88
N ALA A 31 8.09 7.97 -6.89
CA ALA A 31 7.48 8.91 -7.80
C ALA A 31 6.37 9.70 -7.11
N LEU A 32 6.28 10.99 -7.46
CA LEU A 32 5.20 11.88 -7.06
C LEU A 32 4.51 12.39 -8.31
N VAL A 33 3.20 12.15 -8.44
CA VAL A 33 2.42 12.52 -9.62
C VAL A 33 1.11 13.20 -9.25
N ASP A 34 0.57 14.03 -10.14
CA ASP A 34 -0.68 14.75 -9.86
C ASP A 34 -1.93 13.85 -9.87
N ASP A 35 -1.94 12.79 -10.69
CA ASP A 35 -3.11 11.94 -10.91
C ASP A 35 -2.76 10.46 -10.77
N PHE A 36 -3.70 9.67 -10.24
CA PHE A 36 -3.51 8.23 -10.05
C PHE A 36 -3.18 7.50 -11.36
N ALA A 37 -3.77 7.91 -12.49
CA ALA A 37 -3.50 7.30 -13.79
C ALA A 37 -2.05 7.48 -14.25
N HIS A 38 -1.37 8.55 -13.80
CA HIS A 38 0.03 8.77 -14.12
C HIS A 38 0.97 7.76 -13.45
N LEU A 39 0.54 7.11 -12.36
CA LEU A 39 1.29 6.01 -11.73
C LEU A 39 1.56 4.87 -12.73
N PHE A 40 0.61 4.58 -13.62
CA PHE A 40 0.79 3.52 -14.62
C PHE A 40 1.84 3.87 -15.68
N THR A 41 2.06 5.17 -15.94
CA THR A 41 3.13 5.61 -16.85
C THR A 41 4.49 5.39 -16.18
N VAL A 42 4.63 5.80 -14.92
CA VAL A 42 5.84 5.56 -14.11
C VAL A 42 6.13 4.06 -14.01
N LEU A 43 5.12 3.24 -13.73
CA LEU A 43 5.24 1.78 -13.64
C LEU A 43 5.76 1.15 -14.93
N LYS A 44 5.35 1.67 -16.08
CA LYS A 44 5.85 1.21 -17.38
C LYS A 44 7.34 1.50 -17.56
N GLU A 45 7.81 2.66 -17.11
CA GLU A 45 9.22 3.03 -17.13
C GLU A 45 10.03 2.17 -16.15
N TRP A 46 9.53 2.03 -14.92
CA TRP A 46 10.13 1.16 -13.90
C TRP A 46 10.24 -0.29 -14.35
N ARG A 47 9.28 -0.81 -15.13
CA ARG A 47 9.35 -2.16 -15.69
C ARG A 47 10.58 -2.36 -16.58
N GLN A 48 10.97 -1.33 -17.33
CA GLN A 48 12.14 -1.41 -18.23
C GLN A 48 13.45 -1.41 -17.43
N GLU A 49 13.48 -0.70 -16.31
CA GLU A 49 14.67 -0.53 -15.48
C GLU A 49 14.85 -1.64 -14.44
N TYR A 50 13.77 -2.03 -13.77
CA TYR A 50 13.80 -2.90 -12.58
C TYR A 50 13.28 -4.32 -12.85
N GLY A 51 12.69 -4.59 -14.02
CA GLY A 51 12.27 -5.93 -14.45
C GLY A 51 10.78 -6.06 -14.73
N GLU A 52 10.39 -7.19 -15.31
CA GLU A 52 9.03 -7.41 -15.83
C GLU A 52 7.94 -7.56 -14.76
N GLU A 53 8.34 -7.92 -13.55
CA GLU A 53 7.43 -8.15 -12.44
C GLU A 53 7.81 -7.24 -11.28
N LEU A 54 6.93 -6.31 -10.94
CA LEU A 54 7.17 -5.29 -9.91
C LEU A 54 5.97 -5.21 -9.00
N THR A 55 6.20 -4.72 -7.78
CA THR A 55 5.14 -4.32 -6.87
C THR A 55 5.44 -2.91 -6.40
N ALA A 56 4.45 -2.03 -6.45
CA ALA A 56 4.55 -0.68 -5.95
C ALA A 56 3.42 -0.37 -4.98
N TRP A 57 3.66 0.62 -4.15
CA TRP A 57 2.81 1.00 -3.03
C TRP A 57 2.50 2.47 -3.14
N ALA A 58 1.24 2.87 -3.04
CA ALA A 58 0.84 4.24 -3.31
C ALA A 58 -0.13 4.81 -2.27
N VAL A 59 -0.01 6.11 -2.02
CA VAL A 59 -0.88 6.87 -1.12
C VAL A 59 -1.08 8.29 -1.65
N GLN A 60 -2.22 8.88 -1.34
CA GLN A 60 -2.49 10.28 -1.64
C GLN A 60 -1.85 11.18 -0.57
N VAL A 61 -1.17 12.23 -1.00
CA VAL A 61 -0.39 13.12 -0.12
C VAL A 61 -0.61 14.59 -0.43
N GLU A 62 -0.38 15.42 0.59
CA GLU A 62 -0.19 16.87 0.46
C GLU A 62 1.32 17.16 0.41
N ALA A 63 1.91 16.94 -0.76
CA ALA A 63 3.32 17.25 -1.01
C ALA A 63 3.49 17.79 -2.43
N ASP A 64 4.36 18.79 -2.57
CA ASP A 64 4.68 19.43 -3.85
C ASP A 64 6.02 18.94 -4.44
N ASP A 65 6.87 18.32 -3.63
CA ASP A 65 8.18 17.83 -4.02
C ASP A 65 8.54 16.57 -3.23
N ILE A 66 9.22 15.66 -3.91
CA ILE A 66 9.75 14.41 -3.36
C ILE A 66 10.98 14.64 -2.49
N GLU A 67 11.73 15.72 -2.74
CA GLU A 67 12.91 16.08 -1.94
C GLU A 67 12.53 16.67 -0.57
N SER A 68 11.27 17.08 -0.40
CA SER A 68 10.76 17.74 0.82
C SER A 68 9.51 17.07 1.38
N LEU A 69 9.48 15.74 1.41
CA LEU A 69 8.36 15.01 2.03
C LEU A 69 8.31 15.27 3.55
N PRO A 70 7.12 15.55 4.13
CA PRO A 70 6.98 15.73 5.57
C PRO A 70 7.44 14.48 6.34
N ALA A 71 8.15 14.68 7.46
CA ALA A 71 8.61 13.56 8.29
C ALA A 71 7.43 12.76 8.85
N GLU A 72 6.34 13.44 9.19
CA GLU A 72 5.11 12.84 9.70
C GLU A 72 4.48 11.88 8.67
N LEU A 73 4.57 12.20 7.37
CA LEU A 73 4.09 11.34 6.29
C LEU A 73 4.90 10.04 6.22
N ILE A 74 6.23 10.14 6.32
CA ILE A 74 7.13 8.98 6.28
C ILE A 74 6.87 8.07 7.48
N GLU A 75 6.75 8.65 8.68
CA GLU A 75 6.48 7.88 9.90
C GLU A 75 5.09 7.24 9.87
N GLN A 76 4.08 7.95 9.35
CA GLN A 76 2.75 7.36 9.14
C GLN A 76 2.80 6.17 8.18
N TRP A 77 3.51 6.30 7.05
CA TRP A 77 3.67 5.20 6.09
C TRP A 77 4.35 3.99 6.73
N LYS A 78 5.44 4.18 7.47
CA LYS A 78 6.13 3.08 8.18
C LYS A 78 5.21 2.33 9.14
N TRP A 79 4.24 3.03 9.73
CA TRP A 79 3.34 2.47 10.73
C TRP A 79 2.09 1.82 10.13
N GLU A 80 1.47 2.46 9.15
CA GLU A 80 0.17 2.07 8.59
C GLU A 80 0.28 1.31 7.27
N GLY A 81 1.42 1.42 6.59
CA GLY A 81 1.59 0.99 5.21
C GLY A 81 0.88 1.89 4.21
N ALA A 82 1.19 1.68 2.92
CA ALA A 82 0.47 2.34 1.85
C ALA A 82 -0.86 1.63 1.58
N PRO A 83 -1.96 2.37 1.44
CA PRO A 83 -3.29 1.79 1.24
C PRO A 83 -3.49 1.16 -0.14
N VAL A 84 -2.64 1.45 -1.13
CA VAL A 84 -2.80 0.93 -2.49
C VAL A 84 -1.58 0.11 -2.86
N ARG A 85 -1.82 -1.16 -3.23
CA ARG A 85 -0.82 -2.03 -3.84
C ARG A 85 -1.07 -2.14 -5.33
N ILE A 86 -0.02 -1.98 -6.13
CA ILE A 86 -0.04 -2.12 -7.57
C ILE A 86 0.98 -3.18 -7.98
N ASP A 87 0.51 -4.30 -8.52
CA ASP A 87 1.37 -5.36 -9.03
C ASP A 87 1.42 -5.30 -10.56
N ILE A 88 2.63 -5.28 -11.13
CA ILE A 88 2.85 -5.60 -12.54
C ILE A 88 3.19 -7.09 -12.63
N GLU A 89 2.37 -7.82 -13.39
CA GLU A 89 2.54 -9.25 -13.61
C GLU A 89 3.09 -9.54 -15.02
N ARG A 90 3.63 -10.74 -15.20
CA ARG A 90 4.10 -11.21 -16.52
C ARG A 90 3.00 -11.08 -17.57
N GLY A 91 3.36 -10.58 -18.75
CA GLY A 91 2.41 -10.25 -19.81
C GLY A 91 1.92 -8.80 -19.77
N GLY A 92 2.32 -8.01 -18.77
CA GLY A 92 2.01 -6.58 -18.69
C GLY A 92 0.65 -6.25 -18.08
N TYR A 93 0.02 -7.22 -17.42
CA TYR A 93 -1.18 -6.98 -16.64
C TYR A 93 -0.85 -6.18 -15.38
N VAL A 94 -1.77 -5.29 -15.00
CA VAL A 94 -1.67 -4.50 -13.77
C VAL A 94 -2.83 -4.87 -12.86
N ARG A 95 -2.50 -5.30 -11.64
CA ARG A 95 -3.48 -5.53 -10.59
C ARG A 95 -3.37 -4.41 -9.56
N VAL A 96 -4.50 -3.78 -9.26
CA VAL A 96 -4.61 -2.75 -8.23
C VAL A 96 -5.46 -3.31 -7.10
N SER A 97 -4.94 -3.27 -5.89
CA SER A 97 -5.59 -3.76 -4.68
C SER A 97 -5.62 -2.68 -3.62
N ASP A 98 -6.75 -2.55 -2.93
CA ASP A 98 -6.82 -1.85 -1.65
C ASP A 98 -6.09 -2.72 -0.62
N TYR A 99 -4.89 -2.30 -0.26
CA TYR A 99 -4.01 -2.98 0.68
C TYR A 99 -3.99 -2.20 1.98
N ARG A 100 -4.89 -2.59 2.88
CA ARG A 100 -4.82 -2.14 4.26
C ARG A 100 -4.24 -3.28 5.06
N ASP A 101 -2.92 -3.28 5.24
CA ASP A 101 -2.33 -4.03 6.35
C ASP A 101 -2.76 -3.30 7.61
N VAL A 102 -3.95 -3.61 8.11
CA VAL A 102 -4.38 -3.09 9.40
C VAL A 102 -3.61 -3.91 10.44
N PRO A 103 -2.60 -3.37 11.14
CA PRO A 103 -2.15 -4.01 12.36
C PRO A 103 -3.37 -4.08 13.28
N VAL A 104 -3.93 -5.29 13.42
CA VAL A 104 -5.00 -5.56 14.38
C VAL A 104 -4.42 -5.20 15.74
N ARG A 105 -4.80 -4.04 16.29
CA ARG A 105 -4.57 -3.79 17.72
C ARG A 105 -5.24 -4.93 18.47
N PRO A 106 -4.54 -5.71 19.31
CA PRO A 106 -5.21 -6.51 20.31
C PRO A 106 -5.79 -5.52 21.33
N GLY A 107 -7.03 -5.10 21.12
CA GLY A 107 -7.73 -4.18 22.02
C GLY A 107 -8.55 -3.12 21.29
N ILE A 108 -9.64 -3.54 20.67
CA ILE A 108 -11.02 -3.20 21.08
C ILE A 108 -11.90 -4.12 20.23
N SER A 109 -12.35 -5.23 20.81
CA SER A 109 -13.47 -5.99 20.27
C SER A 109 -14.72 -5.13 20.43
N ALA A 110 -15.06 -4.34 19.42
CA ALA A 110 -16.45 -3.92 19.24
C ALA A 110 -17.22 -5.16 18.77
N ARG A 111 -17.67 -5.97 19.74
CA ARG A 111 -18.75 -6.94 19.52
C ARG A 111 -19.93 -6.17 18.96
N THR A 112 -20.08 -6.17 17.64
CA THR A 112 -21.35 -5.81 17.02
C THR A 112 -22.15 -7.10 16.90
N THR A 113 -22.73 -7.55 18.01
CA THR A 113 -23.80 -8.54 17.97
C THR A 113 -25.11 -7.77 17.81
N THR A 114 -25.45 -7.43 16.56
CA THR A 114 -26.84 -7.11 16.21
C THR A 114 -27.59 -8.44 16.14
N GLY A 115 -28.03 -8.90 17.31
CA GLY A 115 -28.88 -10.08 17.48
C GLY A 115 -29.63 -9.95 18.79
N LEU A 116 -30.95 -9.76 18.69
CA LEU A 116 -31.92 -9.51 19.76
C LEU A 116 -31.66 -10.32 21.05
N PRO A 117 -31.85 -9.73 22.25
CA PRO A 117 -31.89 -10.51 23.48
C PRO A 117 -33.23 -11.26 23.56
N LEU A 118 -33.20 -12.56 23.27
CA LEU A 118 -34.27 -13.49 23.65
C LEU A 118 -34.13 -13.79 25.15
N TRP A 119 -34.93 -13.13 25.97
CA TRP A 119 -35.13 -13.53 27.36
C TRP A 119 -36.05 -14.74 27.39
N THR A 120 -35.50 -15.92 27.68
CA THR A 120 -36.28 -17.09 28.10
C THR A 120 -35.94 -17.39 29.55
N THR A 121 -36.87 -17.05 30.45
CA THR A 121 -36.98 -17.69 31.77
C THR A 121 -37.67 -19.03 31.57
N ALA A 122 -36.95 -20.13 31.79
CA ALA A 122 -37.56 -21.44 31.94
C ALA A 122 -38.09 -21.62 33.38
N PRO A 123 -39.22 -22.32 33.57
CA PRO A 123 -39.77 -22.68 34.88
C PRO A 123 -38.95 -23.74 35.61
#